data_AF-A0A532TW32-F1
#
_entry.id   AF-A0A532TW32-F1
#
_cell.length_a   1.000
_cell.length_b   1.000
_cell.length_c   1.000
_cell.angle_alpha   90.00
_cell.angle_beta   90.00
_cell.angle_gamma   90.00
#
_symmetry.space_group_name_H-M   'P 1'
#
loop_
_entity.id
_entity.type
_entity.pdbx_description
1 polymer ?
#
loop_
_entity_poly.entity_id
_entity_poly.type
_entity_poly.pdbx_seq_one_letter_code
_entity_poly.pdbx_strand_id
1 'polypeptide(L)'
;MKKSELEYITKSLRKELKSHLSYVQLKSHSTLFSKFINLISIATKELPEHKVFFNSEWAERYSINVSDAVEFCDYILELLELKTRSEKRIGKRNIFQEADDKLKEAGVSFSKSDSTSVINNLNTCIELVLKDKLDLPMTITKINTDKIIDICIAHKVGPVEYLKEIKKHALEIDNRVEHQGYSPSRKDCIDAIKATEDFLKKAKKSSFKATGEIKEKIYLGV
;
A
#
# COMPACT_ATOMS: atom_id res chain seq x y z
N MET A 1 -13.95 2.25 14.04
CA MET A 1 -15.16 1.46 13.68
C MET A 1 -14.95 0.89 12.30
N LYS A 2 -15.58 -0.23 11.92
CA LYS A 2 -15.27 -0.91 10.65
C LYS A 2 -15.86 -0.09 9.49
N LYS A 3 -15.08 0.20 8.44
CA LYS A 3 -15.43 0.85 7.14
C LYS A 3 -16.91 0.74 6.69
N SER A 4 -17.57 -0.39 6.95
CA SER A 4 -19.01 -0.63 6.73
C SER A 4 -19.94 0.36 7.44
N GLU A 5 -19.54 0.90 8.58
CA GLU A 5 -20.36 1.80 9.40
C GLU A 5 -20.39 3.22 8.86
N LEU A 6 -19.24 3.78 8.46
CA LEU A 6 -19.19 5.09 7.80
C LEU A 6 -19.96 5.07 6.47
N GLU A 7 -19.81 4.00 5.68
CA GLU A 7 -20.54 3.82 4.44
C GLU A 7 -22.06 3.76 4.68
N TYR A 8 -22.50 3.00 5.68
CA TYR A 8 -23.91 2.88 6.06
C TYR A 8 -24.50 4.23 6.50
N ILE A 9 -23.82 4.94 7.42
CA ILE A 9 -24.26 6.24 7.92
C ILE A 9 -24.36 7.25 6.77
N THR A 10 -23.35 7.29 5.90
CA THR A 10 -23.31 8.21 4.74
C THR A 10 -24.46 7.93 3.76
N LYS A 11 -24.71 6.66 3.42
CA LYS A 11 -25.82 6.28 2.53
C LYS A 11 -27.19 6.61 3.13
N SER A 12 -27.37 6.34 4.42
CA SER A 12 -28.62 6.65 5.12
C SER A 12 -28.89 8.14 5.12
N LEU A 13 -27.90 8.94 5.53
CA LEU A 13 -28.05 10.40 5.60
C LEU A 13 -28.28 11.00 4.20
N ARG A 14 -27.53 10.56 3.17
CA ARG A 14 -27.74 11.00 1.80
C ARG A 14 -29.17 10.78 1.32
N LYS A 15 -29.76 9.62 1.62
CA LYS A 15 -31.14 9.29 1.24
C LYS A 15 -32.14 10.24 1.91
N GLU A 16 -31.93 10.51 3.20
CA GLU A 16 -32.77 11.45 3.95
C GLU A 16 -32.60 12.90 3.48
N LEU A 17 -31.38 13.35 3.15
CA LEU A 17 -31.14 14.69 2.63
C LEU A 17 -31.80 14.90 1.25
N LYS A 18 -31.74 13.89 0.37
CA LYS A 18 -32.38 13.97 -0.95
C LYS A 18 -33.90 14.16 -0.91
N SER A 19 -34.57 13.66 0.13
CA SER A 19 -36.02 13.90 0.30
C SER A 19 -36.34 15.28 0.85
N HIS A 20 -35.33 16.08 1.21
CA HIS A 20 -35.46 17.40 1.81
C HIS A 20 -34.71 18.49 1.01
N LEU A 21 -34.46 18.26 -0.29
CA LEU A 21 -33.81 19.24 -1.17
C LEU A 21 -34.57 20.57 -1.31
N SER A 22 -35.85 20.62 -0.93
CA SER A 22 -36.65 21.83 -0.88
C SER A 22 -36.22 22.83 0.20
N TYR A 23 -35.41 22.39 1.18
CA TYR A 23 -34.85 23.26 2.21
C TYR A 23 -33.59 23.95 1.69
N VAL A 24 -33.54 25.27 1.83
CA VAL A 24 -32.37 26.06 1.44
C VAL A 24 -31.20 25.76 2.38
N GLN A 25 -31.36 25.96 3.69
CA GLN A 25 -30.29 25.74 4.67
C GLN A 25 -30.52 24.49 5.51
N LEU A 26 -29.47 23.68 5.68
CA LEU A 26 -29.55 22.42 6.44
C LEU A 26 -29.89 22.64 7.93
N LYS A 27 -29.38 23.72 8.54
CA LYS A 27 -29.63 24.04 9.95
C LYS A 27 -31.10 24.23 10.29
N SER A 28 -31.93 24.57 9.30
CA SER A 28 -33.38 24.71 9.46
C SER A 28 -34.05 23.38 9.78
N HIS A 29 -33.35 22.26 9.57
CA HIS A 29 -33.80 20.92 9.91
C HIS A 29 -32.87 20.30 10.97
N SER A 30 -33.10 20.62 12.25
CA SER A 30 -32.24 20.29 13.39
C SER A 30 -31.75 18.84 13.46
N THR A 31 -32.61 17.86 13.15
CA THR A 31 -32.25 16.44 13.12
C THR A 31 -31.25 16.11 12.01
N LEU A 32 -31.47 16.58 10.78
CA LEU A 32 -30.57 16.34 9.64
C LEU A 32 -29.24 17.06 9.85
N PHE A 33 -29.30 18.28 10.38
CA PHE A 33 -28.11 19.03 10.77
C PHE A 33 -27.26 18.25 11.78
N SER A 34 -27.86 17.76 12.87
CA SER A 34 -27.12 16.98 13.88
C SER A 34 -26.50 15.70 13.31
N LYS A 35 -27.22 14.98 12.43
CA LYS A 35 -26.70 13.80 11.73
C LYS A 35 -25.51 14.16 10.83
N PHE A 36 -25.58 15.29 10.14
CA PHE A 36 -24.51 15.77 9.26
C PHE A 36 -23.25 16.16 10.04
N ILE A 37 -23.40 16.88 11.16
CA ILE A 37 -22.28 17.20 12.06
C ILE A 37 -21.63 15.91 12.59
N ASN A 38 -22.43 14.92 12.99
CA ASN A 38 -21.89 13.63 13.41
C ASN A 38 -21.14 12.92 12.28
N LEU A 39 -21.65 12.97 11.05
CA LEU A 39 -20.97 12.41 9.88
C LEU A 39 -19.61 13.07 9.64
N ILE A 40 -19.50 14.41 9.69
CA ILE A 40 -18.22 15.11 9.55
C ILE A 40 -17.22 14.65 10.62
N SER A 41 -17.67 14.53 11.87
CA SER A 41 -16.83 14.08 12.98
C SER A 41 -16.30 12.66 12.79
N ILE A 42 -17.16 11.73 12.33
CA ILE A 42 -16.76 10.34 12.04
C ILE A 42 -15.82 10.29 10.82
N ALA A 43 -16.16 11.00 9.74
CA ALA A 43 -15.35 11.05 8.52
C ALA A 43 -13.94 11.57 8.81
N THR A 44 -13.83 12.61 9.64
CA THR A 44 -12.53 13.18 10.06
C THR A 44 -11.63 12.17 10.78
N LYS A 45 -12.23 11.23 11.54
CA LYS A 45 -11.49 10.18 12.26
C LYS A 45 -11.12 9.00 11.38
N GLU A 46 -12.02 8.59 10.49
CA GLU A 46 -11.89 7.37 9.68
C GLU A 46 -11.20 7.61 8.31
N LEU A 47 -11.13 8.87 7.86
CA LEU A 47 -10.45 9.32 6.63
C LEU A 47 -9.47 10.48 6.95
N PRO A 48 -8.44 10.24 7.77
CA PRO A 48 -7.54 11.29 8.26
C PRO A 48 -6.78 12.01 7.15
N GLU A 49 -6.59 11.38 5.98
CA GLU A 49 -5.91 11.97 4.82
C GLU A 49 -6.69 13.16 4.22
N HIS A 50 -8.01 13.21 4.45
CA HIS A 50 -8.90 14.27 3.97
C HIS A 50 -9.35 15.22 5.07
N LYS A 51 -8.71 15.18 6.25
CA LYS A 51 -9.07 15.98 7.43
C LYS A 51 -9.12 17.48 7.17
N VAL A 52 -8.27 18.02 6.30
CA VAL A 52 -8.27 19.46 5.97
C VAL A 52 -9.59 19.88 5.34
N PHE A 53 -10.10 19.08 4.40
CA PHE A 53 -11.40 19.30 3.75
C PHE A 53 -12.55 19.15 4.76
N PHE A 54 -12.54 18.11 5.60
CA PHE A 54 -13.60 17.95 6.60
C PHE A 54 -13.61 19.07 7.65
N ASN A 55 -12.45 19.63 7.98
CA ASN A 55 -12.35 20.77 8.89
C ASN A 55 -12.87 22.08 8.27
N SER A 56 -12.70 22.30 6.96
CA SER A 56 -13.30 23.48 6.31
C SER A 56 -14.82 23.38 6.27
N GLU A 57 -15.36 22.22 5.94
CA GLU A 57 -16.81 21.94 5.98
C GLU A 57 -17.36 22.07 7.40
N TRP A 58 -16.59 21.63 8.41
CA TRP A 58 -16.93 21.84 9.81
C TRP A 58 -16.99 23.33 10.16
N ALA A 59 -16.06 24.15 9.66
CA ALA A 59 -16.03 25.59 9.92
C ALA A 59 -17.26 26.28 9.32
N GLU A 60 -17.70 25.87 8.13
CA GLU A 60 -18.81 26.47 7.39
C GLU A 60 -20.18 25.84 7.66
N ARG A 61 -20.24 24.85 8.56
CA ARG A 61 -21.42 24.03 8.84
C ARG A 61 -22.75 24.78 9.00
N TYR A 62 -22.76 25.99 9.56
CA TYR A 62 -24.00 26.76 9.78
C TYR A 62 -24.55 27.47 8.53
N SER A 63 -23.78 27.46 7.44
CA SER A 63 -24.12 28.08 6.16
C SER A 63 -24.38 27.05 5.06
N ILE A 64 -24.23 25.75 5.36
CA ILE A 64 -24.36 24.69 4.36
C ILE A 64 -25.81 24.51 3.90
N ASN A 65 -26.00 24.39 2.58
CA ASN A 65 -27.29 24.05 2.02
C ASN A 65 -27.51 22.55 2.02
N VAL A 66 -28.77 22.11 1.85
CA VAL A 66 -29.06 20.67 1.77
C VAL A 66 -28.43 20.04 0.51
N SER A 67 -28.33 20.79 -0.59
CA SER A 67 -27.60 20.36 -1.80
C SER A 67 -26.15 20.05 -1.50
N ASP A 68 -25.46 20.97 -0.82
CA ASP A 68 -24.02 20.88 -0.56
C ASP A 68 -23.74 19.74 0.42
N ALA A 69 -24.65 19.51 1.38
CA ALA A 69 -24.60 18.35 2.26
C ALA A 69 -24.78 17.01 1.51
N VAL A 70 -25.59 16.98 0.45
CA VAL A 70 -25.71 15.80 -0.44
C VAL A 70 -24.42 15.58 -1.22
N GLU A 71 -23.83 16.65 -1.77
CA GLU A 71 -22.54 16.58 -2.47
C GLU A 71 -21.42 16.11 -1.55
N PHE A 72 -21.40 16.58 -0.30
CA PHE A 72 -20.48 16.09 0.73
C PHE A 72 -20.63 14.58 0.98
N CYS A 73 -21.87 14.08 1.10
CA CYS A 73 -22.11 12.64 1.20
C CYS A 73 -21.65 11.89 -0.05
N ASP A 74 -21.87 12.43 -1.24
CA ASP A 74 -21.42 11.84 -2.50
C ASP A 74 -19.89 11.76 -2.56
N TYR A 75 -19.19 12.80 -2.13
CA TYR A 75 -17.73 12.83 -2.03
C TYR A 75 -17.20 11.75 -1.06
N ILE A 76 -17.79 11.60 0.14
CA ILE A 76 -17.39 10.53 1.07
C ILE A 76 -17.57 9.14 0.44
N LEU A 77 -18.69 8.92 -0.27
CA LEU A 77 -18.94 7.64 -0.94
C LEU A 77 -17.94 7.39 -2.06
N GLU A 78 -17.56 8.41 -2.83
CA GLU A 78 -16.52 8.32 -3.83
C GLU A 78 -15.15 7.96 -3.20
N LEU A 79 -14.77 8.61 -2.09
CA LEU A 79 -13.53 8.29 -1.38
C LEU A 79 -13.52 6.84 -0.87
N LEU A 80 -14.65 6.37 -0.31
CA LEU A 80 -14.80 4.99 0.14
C LEU A 80 -14.77 4.00 -1.03
N GLU A 81 -15.35 4.37 -2.17
CA GLU A 81 -15.29 3.57 -3.38
C GLU A 81 -13.87 3.54 -3.96
N LEU A 82 -13.14 4.66 -4.00
CA LEU A 82 -11.74 4.73 -4.42
C LEU A 82 -10.86 3.87 -3.51
N LYS A 83 -11.07 3.94 -2.19
CA LYS A 83 -10.39 3.08 -1.21
C LYS A 83 -10.73 1.60 -1.40
N THR A 84 -11.99 1.28 -1.74
CA THR A 84 -12.40 -0.08 -2.06
C THR A 84 -11.85 -0.55 -3.40
N ARG A 85 -11.78 0.32 -4.41
CA ARG A 85 -11.19 0.05 -5.72
C ARG A 85 -9.68 -0.08 -5.61
N SER A 86 -8.99 0.69 -4.77
CA SER A 86 -7.57 0.53 -4.50
C SER A 86 -7.30 -0.78 -3.75
N GLU A 87 -8.04 -1.08 -2.69
CA GLU A 87 -7.99 -2.38 -2.00
C GLU A 87 -8.30 -3.56 -2.94
N LYS A 88 -9.31 -3.46 -3.81
CA LYS A 88 -9.65 -4.48 -4.81
C LYS A 88 -8.64 -4.55 -5.96
N ARG A 89 -8.02 -3.44 -6.38
CA ARG A 89 -6.93 -3.41 -7.36
C ARG A 89 -5.65 -4.01 -6.78
N ILE A 90 -5.40 -3.81 -5.48
CA ILE A 90 -4.34 -4.48 -4.73
C ILE A 90 -4.65 -5.98 -4.62
N GLY A 91 -5.91 -6.38 -4.39
CA GLY A 91 -6.35 -7.78 -4.44
C GLY A 91 -6.41 -8.42 -5.84
N LYS A 92 -6.23 -7.65 -6.93
CA LYS A 92 -6.23 -8.14 -8.33
C LYS A 92 -4.89 -7.97 -9.06
N ARG A 93 -3.92 -7.22 -8.52
CA ARG A 93 -2.54 -7.29 -9.00
C ARG A 93 -1.97 -8.60 -8.50
N ASN A 94 -1.66 -9.51 -9.41
CA ASN A 94 -0.87 -10.67 -9.04
C ASN A 94 0.57 -10.15 -8.86
N ILE A 95 0.89 -9.60 -7.68
CA ILE A 95 2.21 -9.01 -7.40
C ILE A 95 3.32 -10.08 -7.62
N PHE A 96 2.98 -11.36 -7.40
CA PHE A 96 3.84 -12.47 -7.78
C PHE A 96 4.03 -12.63 -9.29
N GLN A 97 3.05 -12.28 -10.12
CA GLN A 97 3.22 -12.22 -11.57
C GLN A 97 4.17 -11.09 -11.96
N GLU A 98 4.03 -9.90 -11.36
CA GLU A 98 4.94 -8.78 -11.61
C GLU A 98 6.37 -9.10 -11.16
N ALA A 99 6.54 -9.76 -10.01
CA ALA A 99 7.82 -10.26 -9.54
C ALA A 99 8.40 -11.34 -10.48
N ASP A 100 7.57 -12.29 -10.95
CA ASP A 100 7.98 -13.29 -11.94
C ASP A 100 8.42 -12.64 -13.26
N ASP A 101 7.75 -11.57 -13.69
CA ASP A 101 8.11 -10.84 -14.91
C ASP A 101 9.44 -10.10 -14.74
N LYS A 102 9.73 -9.54 -13.55
CA LYS A 102 11.05 -8.98 -13.24
C LYS A 102 12.17 -10.04 -13.22
N LEU A 103 11.88 -11.24 -12.70
CA LEU A 103 12.81 -12.36 -12.80
C LEU A 103 13.10 -12.74 -14.26
N LYS A 104 12.08 -12.76 -15.13
CA LYS A 104 12.28 -13.01 -16.58
C LYS A 104 13.10 -11.92 -17.25
N GLU A 105 12.84 -10.65 -16.92
CA GLU A 105 13.62 -9.51 -17.41
C GLU A 105 15.10 -9.58 -16.98
N ALA A 106 15.37 -10.08 -15.76
CA ALA A 106 16.74 -10.39 -15.33
C ALA A 106 17.37 -11.48 -16.24
N GLY A 107 16.63 -12.53 -16.59
CA GLY A 107 17.09 -13.56 -17.54
C GLY A 107 17.40 -13.00 -18.94
N VAL A 108 16.59 -12.06 -19.43
CA VAL A 108 16.86 -11.35 -20.71
C VAL A 108 18.09 -10.45 -20.60
N SER A 109 18.27 -9.77 -19.47
CA SER A 109 19.46 -8.94 -19.23
C SER A 109 20.73 -9.78 -19.19
N PHE A 110 20.65 -10.96 -18.56
CA PHE A 110 21.74 -11.92 -18.49
C PHE A 110 22.16 -12.44 -19.88
N SER A 111 21.22 -12.73 -20.77
CA SER A 111 21.53 -13.17 -22.14
C SER A 111 22.20 -12.07 -22.97
N LYS A 112 21.91 -10.81 -22.67
CA LYS A 112 22.55 -9.63 -23.27
C LYS A 112 23.85 -9.24 -22.57
N SER A 113 24.30 -9.98 -21.56
CA SER A 113 25.49 -9.69 -20.76
C SER A 113 25.44 -8.32 -20.05
N ASP A 114 24.23 -7.85 -19.73
CA ASP A 114 23.99 -6.65 -18.93
C ASP A 114 23.84 -7.04 -17.45
N SER A 115 24.97 -7.24 -16.79
CA SER A 115 25.04 -7.70 -15.39
C SER A 115 24.39 -6.72 -14.40
N THR A 116 24.48 -5.42 -14.64
CA THR A 116 23.88 -4.40 -13.76
C THR A 116 22.36 -4.47 -13.82
N SER A 117 21.79 -4.55 -15.02
CA SER A 117 20.34 -4.71 -15.18
C SER A 117 19.82 -6.04 -14.63
N VAL A 118 20.64 -7.10 -14.62
CA VAL A 118 20.27 -8.35 -13.91
C VAL A 118 20.02 -8.07 -12.44
N ILE A 119 21.00 -7.47 -11.75
CA ILE A 119 20.92 -7.25 -10.30
C ILE A 119 19.77 -6.28 -9.94
N ASN A 120 19.60 -5.19 -10.69
CA ASN A 120 18.51 -4.23 -10.47
C ASN A 120 17.12 -4.88 -10.62
N ASN A 121 16.94 -5.72 -11.64
CA ASN A 121 15.68 -6.44 -11.84
C ASN A 121 15.41 -7.47 -10.74
N LEU A 122 16.45 -8.15 -10.23
CA LEU A 122 16.32 -9.07 -9.10
C LEU A 122 15.99 -8.34 -7.80
N ASN A 123 16.61 -7.19 -7.51
CA ASN A 123 16.26 -6.37 -6.35
C ASN A 123 14.78 -5.92 -6.44
N THR A 124 14.35 -5.44 -7.60
CA THR A 124 12.94 -5.07 -7.84
C THR A 124 12.00 -6.25 -7.63
N CYS A 125 12.37 -7.44 -8.12
CA CYS A 125 11.61 -8.67 -7.89
C CYS A 125 11.45 -8.97 -6.39
N ILE A 126 12.53 -8.89 -5.61
CA ILE A 126 12.53 -9.13 -4.16
C ILE A 126 11.66 -8.09 -3.44
N GLU A 127 11.81 -6.82 -3.80
CA GLU A 127 11.02 -5.71 -3.26
C GLU A 127 9.51 -5.95 -3.43
N LEU A 128 9.07 -6.33 -4.62
CA LEU A 128 7.65 -6.62 -4.90
C LEU A 128 7.11 -7.74 -4.02
N VAL A 129 7.86 -8.83 -3.87
CA VAL A 129 7.47 -9.97 -3.02
C VAL A 129 7.38 -9.56 -1.55
N LEU A 130 8.32 -8.75 -1.06
CA LEU A 130 8.30 -8.26 0.31
C LEU A 130 7.12 -7.32 0.55
N LYS A 131 6.81 -6.42 -0.39
CA LYS A 131 5.64 -5.54 -0.29
C LYS A 131 4.35 -6.34 -0.18
N ASP A 132 4.18 -7.38 -1.00
CA ASP A 132 3.02 -8.27 -0.95
C ASP A 132 2.95 -9.05 0.38
N LYS A 133 4.02 -9.76 0.75
CA LYS A 133 4.01 -10.64 1.92
C LYS A 133 3.95 -9.89 3.24
N LEU A 134 4.58 -8.73 3.33
CA LEU A 134 4.63 -7.92 4.55
C LEU A 134 3.49 -6.90 4.63
N ASP A 135 2.58 -6.88 3.65
CA ASP A 135 1.45 -5.95 3.61
C ASP A 135 1.91 -4.48 3.66
N LEU A 136 2.92 -4.16 2.84
CA LEU A 136 3.45 -2.80 2.70
C LEU A 136 2.72 -2.06 1.59
N PRO A 137 2.52 -0.74 1.72
CA PRO A 137 1.84 0.05 0.70
C PRO A 137 2.61 0.04 -0.62
N MET A 138 1.95 -0.44 -1.69
CA MET A 138 2.50 -0.41 -3.06
C MET A 138 2.65 1.01 -3.61
N THR A 139 2.11 2.03 -2.94
CA THR A 139 2.31 3.44 -3.26
C THR A 139 3.71 3.94 -2.94
N ILE A 140 4.45 3.23 -2.08
CA ILE A 140 5.85 3.53 -1.79
C ILE A 140 6.69 3.01 -2.95
N THR A 141 7.37 3.91 -3.65
CA THR A 141 8.05 3.61 -4.91
C THR A 141 9.33 2.79 -4.72
N LYS A 142 10.12 3.09 -3.69
CA LYS A 142 11.33 2.33 -3.30
C LYS A 142 11.29 2.11 -1.79
N ILE A 143 11.59 0.90 -1.33
CA ILE A 143 11.80 0.58 0.09
C ILE A 143 13.28 0.22 0.32
N ASN A 144 13.75 0.33 1.56
CA ASN A 144 15.05 -0.22 1.93
C ASN A 144 14.95 -1.75 2.09
N THR A 145 15.02 -2.47 0.96
CA THR A 145 14.89 -3.93 0.89
C THR A 145 15.86 -4.63 1.84
N ASP A 146 17.12 -4.17 1.91
CA ASP A 146 18.16 -4.76 2.76
C ASP A 146 17.80 -4.67 4.26
N LYS A 147 17.43 -3.47 4.72
CA LYS A 147 17.01 -3.24 6.11
C LYS A 147 15.77 -4.04 6.48
N ILE A 148 14.81 -4.17 5.55
CA ILE A 148 13.60 -4.97 5.77
C ILE A 148 13.93 -6.46 5.88
N ILE A 149 14.85 -6.96 5.06
CA ILE A 149 15.33 -8.34 5.16
C ILE A 149 16.04 -8.57 6.50
N ASP A 150 16.86 -7.63 6.98
CA ASP A 150 17.51 -7.74 8.29
C ASP A 150 16.51 -7.84 9.43
N ILE A 151 15.46 -7.01 9.41
CA ILE A 151 14.38 -7.08 10.39
C ILE A 151 13.71 -8.46 10.32
N CYS A 152 13.40 -8.96 9.11
CA CYS A 152 12.78 -10.27 8.93
C CYS A 152 13.67 -11.41 9.44
N ILE A 153 14.97 -11.39 9.17
CA ILE A 153 15.93 -12.40 9.63
C ILE A 153 16.05 -12.36 11.16
N ALA A 154 16.21 -11.18 11.76
CA ALA A 154 16.38 -11.01 13.20
C ALA A 154 15.16 -11.49 13.99
N HIS A 155 13.95 -11.28 13.46
CA HIS A 155 12.70 -11.66 14.11
C HIS A 155 12.11 -12.97 13.60
N LYS A 156 12.86 -13.72 12.77
CA LYS A 156 12.46 -15.01 12.19
C LYS A 156 11.13 -14.97 11.41
N VAL A 157 10.91 -13.90 10.66
CA VAL A 157 9.72 -13.72 9.81
C VAL A 157 10.01 -14.24 8.40
N GLY A 158 9.21 -15.20 7.95
CA GLY A 158 9.32 -15.76 6.60
C GLY A 158 10.39 -16.85 6.44
N PRO A 159 10.75 -17.20 5.20
CA PRO A 159 11.72 -18.24 4.91
C PRO A 159 13.16 -17.73 5.14
N VAL A 160 13.56 -17.61 6.41
CA VAL A 160 14.81 -16.97 6.85
C VAL A 160 16.06 -17.42 6.11
N GLU A 161 16.21 -18.73 5.84
CA GLU A 161 17.37 -19.26 5.10
C GLU A 161 17.46 -18.66 3.69
N TYR A 162 16.33 -18.55 3.00
CA TYR A 162 16.25 -17.98 1.65
C TYR A 162 16.42 -16.46 1.67
N LEU A 163 15.96 -15.79 2.73
CA LEU A 163 16.21 -14.36 2.95
C LEU A 163 17.71 -14.06 3.13
N LYS A 164 18.45 -14.93 3.81
CA LYS A 164 19.92 -14.82 3.94
C LYS A 164 20.62 -14.99 2.60
N GLU A 165 20.20 -15.97 1.80
CA GLU A 165 20.79 -16.23 0.48
C GLU A 165 20.58 -15.05 -0.49
N ILE A 166 19.35 -14.51 -0.58
CA ILE A 166 19.11 -13.35 -1.46
C ILE A 166 19.80 -12.08 -0.96
N LYS A 167 19.97 -11.90 0.36
CA LYS A 167 20.75 -10.79 0.90
C LYS A 167 22.19 -10.85 0.38
N LYS A 168 22.85 -11.99 0.59
CA LYS A 168 24.25 -12.22 0.20
C LYS A 168 24.46 -12.14 -1.31
N HIS A 169 23.56 -12.72 -2.10
CA HIS A 169 23.78 -12.92 -3.53
C HIS A 169 23.12 -11.87 -4.42
N ALA A 170 22.09 -11.15 -3.97
CA ALA A 170 21.46 -10.09 -4.74
C ALA A 170 21.65 -8.70 -4.11
N LEU A 171 21.29 -8.51 -2.84
CA LEU A 171 21.24 -7.17 -2.24
C LEU A 171 22.61 -6.58 -1.90
N GLU A 172 23.53 -7.40 -1.37
CA GLU A 172 24.91 -6.96 -1.13
C GLU A 172 25.61 -6.60 -2.44
N ILE A 173 25.29 -7.31 -3.52
CA ILE A 173 25.82 -7.02 -4.85
C ILE A 173 25.22 -5.73 -5.39
N ASP A 174 23.90 -5.55 -5.29
CA ASP A 174 23.18 -4.33 -5.69
C ASP A 174 23.76 -3.09 -5.01
N ASN A 175 23.95 -3.14 -3.69
CA ASN A 175 24.58 -2.05 -2.93
C ASN A 175 26.00 -1.72 -3.42
N ARG A 176 26.79 -2.73 -3.78
CA ARG A 176 28.14 -2.53 -4.34
C ARG A 176 28.08 -1.92 -5.75
N VAL A 177 27.09 -2.29 -6.55
CA VAL A 177 26.86 -1.71 -7.88
C VAL A 177 26.45 -0.24 -7.75
N GLU A 178 25.44 0.06 -6.93
CA GLU A 178 24.91 1.43 -6.74
C GLU A 178 25.95 2.38 -6.12
N HIS A 179 26.74 1.92 -5.14
CA HIS A 179 27.56 2.83 -4.32
C HIS A 179 29.08 2.70 -4.51
N GLN A 180 29.56 1.60 -5.10
CA GLN A 180 31.01 1.33 -5.20
C GLN A 180 31.47 1.17 -6.66
N GLY A 181 30.56 1.32 -7.64
CA GLY A 181 30.88 1.12 -9.06
C GLY A 181 31.29 -0.32 -9.39
N TYR A 182 30.88 -1.28 -8.56
CA TYR A 182 31.17 -2.69 -8.80
C TYR A 182 30.49 -3.18 -10.08
N SER A 183 31.22 -3.94 -10.89
CA SER A 183 30.66 -4.60 -12.07
C SER A 183 30.44 -6.09 -11.75
N PRO A 184 29.20 -6.58 -11.69
CA PRO A 184 28.94 -7.97 -11.31
C PRO A 184 29.46 -8.94 -12.36
N SER A 185 30.11 -10.00 -11.88
CA SER A 185 30.58 -11.09 -12.73
C SER A 185 29.40 -11.94 -13.21
N ARG A 186 29.61 -12.71 -14.28
CA ARG A 186 28.62 -13.70 -14.76
C ARG A 186 28.23 -14.69 -13.66
N LYS A 187 29.18 -15.07 -12.80
CA LYS A 187 28.92 -15.97 -11.66
C LYS A 187 28.02 -15.30 -10.62
N ASP A 188 28.29 -14.04 -10.29
CA ASP A 188 27.45 -13.26 -9.37
C ASP A 188 26.00 -13.23 -9.85
N CYS A 189 25.77 -12.97 -11.14
CA CYS A 189 24.44 -12.98 -11.73
C CYS A 189 23.77 -14.36 -11.63
N ILE A 190 24.49 -15.45 -11.89
CA ILE A 190 23.93 -16.81 -11.78
C ILE A 190 23.51 -17.12 -10.34
N ASP A 191 24.37 -16.80 -9.38
CA ASP A 191 24.11 -17.06 -7.96
C ASP A 191 22.93 -16.20 -7.46
N ALA A 192 22.85 -14.94 -7.89
CA ALA A 192 21.75 -14.02 -7.60
C ALA A 192 20.41 -14.51 -8.16
N ILE A 193 20.38 -14.94 -9.43
CA ILE A 193 19.18 -15.48 -10.09
C ILE A 193 18.69 -16.71 -9.33
N LYS A 194 19.58 -17.67 -9.04
CA LYS A 194 19.23 -18.91 -8.32
C LYS A 194 18.65 -18.62 -6.94
N ALA A 195 19.33 -17.77 -6.16
CA ALA A 195 18.85 -17.38 -4.84
C ALA A 195 17.45 -16.75 -4.91
N THR A 196 17.21 -15.88 -5.89
CA THR A 196 15.93 -15.19 -6.08
C THR A 196 14.82 -16.16 -6.53
N GLU A 197 15.12 -17.09 -7.44
CA GLU A 197 14.19 -18.15 -7.87
C GLU A 197 13.75 -19.02 -6.69
N ASP A 198 14.69 -19.45 -5.87
CA ASP A 198 14.41 -20.33 -4.74
C ASP A 198 13.65 -19.60 -3.63
N PHE A 199 13.99 -18.33 -3.39
CA PHE A 199 13.20 -17.46 -2.53
C PHE A 199 11.76 -17.30 -3.04
N LEU A 200 11.55 -17.00 -4.33
CA LEU A 200 10.21 -16.88 -4.93
C LEU A 200 9.38 -18.15 -4.75
N LYS A 201 9.95 -19.32 -5.07
CA LYS A 201 9.28 -20.62 -4.89
C LYS A 201 8.84 -20.83 -3.45
N LYS A 202 9.68 -20.45 -2.48
CA LYS A 202 9.36 -20.61 -1.06
C LYS A 202 8.36 -19.56 -0.58
N ALA A 203 8.54 -18.30 -0.98
CA ALA A 203 7.67 -17.18 -0.65
C ALA A 203 6.23 -17.44 -1.09
N LYS A 204 6.02 -17.93 -2.33
CA LYS A 204 4.69 -18.31 -2.86
C LYS A 204 3.95 -19.28 -1.94
N LYS A 205 4.65 -20.28 -1.38
CA LYS A 205 4.08 -21.32 -0.51
C LYS A 205 3.93 -20.89 0.95
N SER A 206 4.55 -19.79 1.35
CA SER A 206 4.59 -19.34 2.73
C SER A 206 3.57 -18.22 3.02
N SER A 207 2.98 -18.24 4.21
CA SER A 207 1.98 -17.27 4.69
C SER A 207 2.56 -16.30 5.72
N PHE A 208 3.81 -15.86 5.56
CA PHE A 208 4.41 -14.93 6.52
C PHE A 208 3.89 -13.50 6.29
N LYS A 209 3.65 -12.80 7.40
CA LYS A 209 3.20 -11.41 7.45
C LYS A 209 3.89 -10.69 8.62
N ALA A 210 4.06 -9.38 8.51
CA ALA A 210 4.52 -8.55 9.63
C ALA A 210 3.37 -8.31 10.63
N THR A 211 3.64 -8.46 11.93
CA THR A 211 2.66 -8.22 13.01
C THR A 211 3.24 -7.31 14.09
N GLY A 212 2.37 -6.51 14.72
CA GLY A 212 2.70 -5.67 15.87
C GLY A 212 3.98 -4.85 15.70
N GLU A 213 4.90 -5.00 16.66
CA GLU A 213 6.20 -4.34 16.74
C GLU A 213 7.06 -4.51 15.46
N ILE A 214 6.95 -5.64 14.77
CA ILE A 214 7.73 -5.90 13.54
C ILE A 214 7.24 -5.00 12.41
N LYS A 215 5.91 -4.81 12.31
CA LYS A 215 5.31 -3.92 11.32
C LYS A 215 5.76 -2.48 11.56
N GLU A 216 5.79 -2.03 12.81
CA GLU A 216 6.32 -0.71 13.19
C GLU A 216 7.81 -0.55 12.85
N LYS A 217 8.66 -1.53 13.17
CA LYS A 217 10.08 -1.51 12.80
C LYS A 217 10.30 -1.43 11.29
N ILE A 218 9.48 -2.13 10.50
CA ILE A 218 9.52 -2.05 9.04
C ILE A 218 9.10 -0.65 8.58
N TYR A 219 7.99 -0.09 9.09
CA TYR A 219 7.55 1.25 8.72
C TYR A 219 8.53 2.37 9.10
N LEU A 220 9.26 2.23 10.21
CA LEU A 220 10.35 3.15 10.57
C LEU A 220 11.60 2.97 9.69
N GLY A 221 11.68 1.88 8.94
CA GLY A 221 12.77 1.57 8.01
C GLY A 221 12.45 1.83 6.54
N VAL A 222 11.20 2.17 6.23
CA VAL A 222 10.70 2.60 4.91
C VAL A 222 10.78 4.12 4.82
#